data_AF-R9SIW0-F1
#
_entry.id   AF-R9SIW0-F1
#
_cell.length_a   1.000
_cell.length_b   1.000
_cell.length_c   1.000
_cell.angle_alpha   90.00
_cell.angle_beta   90.00
_cell.angle_gamma   90.00
#
_symmetry.space_group_name_H-M   'P 1'
#
loop_
_entity.id
_entity.type
_entity.pdbx_description
1 polymer ?
#
loop_
_entity_poly.entity_id
_entity_poly.type
_entity_poly.pdbx_seq_one_letter_code
_entity_poly.pdbx_strand_id
1 'polypeptide(L)'
;MKYENWILLILVIILLVAPFVMYSGLGEDQGYFGGADDQGSDAVSETGYHPWFSSLWEPPSGEIESLLFAVQAAIGAIIIGYAFGYWRGQASNKKDN
;
A
#
# COMPACT_ATOMS: atom_id res chain seq x y z
N MET A 1 18.74 -8.19 -20.28
CA MET A 1 17.96 -8.33 -19.03
C MET A 1 17.69 -9.82 -18.84
N LYS A 2 18.18 -10.42 -17.74
CA LYS A 2 18.07 -11.87 -17.51
C LYS A 2 16.59 -12.26 -17.33
N TYR A 3 16.24 -13.47 -17.76
CA TYR A 3 14.91 -14.09 -17.62
C TYR A 3 14.37 -14.03 -16.18
N GLU A 4 15.28 -14.04 -15.19
CA GLU A 4 15.02 -13.82 -13.77
C GLU A 4 14.19 -12.55 -13.47
N ASN A 5 14.47 -11.43 -14.15
CA ASN A 5 13.76 -10.16 -13.91
C ASN A 5 12.33 -10.17 -14.49
N TRP A 6 12.12 -10.90 -15.59
CA TRP A 6 10.80 -11.04 -16.19
C TRP A 6 9.88 -11.89 -15.33
N ILE A 7 10.41 -12.96 -14.71
CA ILE A 7 9.65 -13.80 -13.78
C ILE A 7 9.20 -12.97 -12.57
N LEU A 8 10.11 -12.16 -11.99
CA LEU A 8 9.77 -11.28 -10.87
C LEU A 8 8.71 -10.24 -11.25
N LEU A 9 8.81 -9.63 -12.44
CA LEU A 9 7.82 -8.67 -12.93
C LEU A 9 6.44 -9.31 -13.10
N ILE A 10 6.38 -10.50 -13.70
CA ILE A 10 5.13 -11.25 -13.86
C ILE A 10 4.53 -11.58 -12.50
N LEU A 11 5.35 -11.98 -11.52
CA LEU A 11 4.88 -12.29 -10.18
C LEU A 11 4.31 -11.05 -9.47
N VAL A 12 4.94 -9.88 -9.61
CA VAL A 12 4.40 -8.62 -9.09
C VAL A 12 3.07 -8.27 -9.74
N ILE A 13 2.95 -8.43 -11.07
CA ILE A 13 1.70 -8.19 -11.79
C ILE A 13 0.60 -9.16 -11.32
N ILE A 14 0.93 -10.43 -11.12
CA ILE A 14 -0.02 -11.43 -10.59
C ILE A 14 -0.48 -11.04 -9.19
N LEU A 15 0.43 -10.68 -8.29
CA LEU A 15 0.08 -10.26 -6.93
C LEU A 15 -0.80 -9.01 -6.92
N LEU A 16 -0.61 -8.11 -7.87
CA LEU A 16 -1.42 -6.90 -7.99
C LEU A 16 -2.79 -7.19 -8.59
N VAL A 17 -2.88 -8.02 -9.64
CA VAL A 17 -4.12 -8.23 -10.43
C VAL A 17 -5.00 -9.34 -9.84
N ALA A 18 -4.41 -10.38 -9.23
CA ALA A 18 -5.17 -11.52 -8.71
C ALA A 18 -6.28 -11.13 -7.72
N PRO A 19 -6.06 -10.22 -6.74
CA PRO A 19 -7.12 -9.77 -5.85
C PRO A 19 -8.27 -9.09 -6.60
N PHE A 20 -7.97 -8.24 -7.58
CA PHE A 20 -9.00 -7.56 -8.37
C PHE A 20 -9.86 -8.52 -9.19
N VAL A 21 -9.27 -9.61 -9.69
CA VAL A 21 -10.02 -10.63 -10.45
C VAL A 21 -10.85 -11.50 -9.50
N MET A 22 -10.26 -11.96 -8.40
CA MET A 22 -10.94 -12.83 -7.42
C MET A 22 -12.11 -12.14 -6.72
N TYR A 23 -11.98 -10.84 -6.45
CA TYR A 23 -13.01 -10.04 -5.80
C TYR A 23 -13.71 -9.07 -6.76
N SER A 24 -13.65 -9.34 -8.07
CA SER A 24 -14.32 -8.52 -9.08
C SER A 24 -15.84 -8.47 -8.83
N GLY A 25 -16.35 -7.26 -8.57
CA GLY A 25 -17.77 -7.03 -8.26
C GLY A 25 -18.13 -7.07 -6.77
N LEU A 26 -17.20 -7.44 -5.89
CA LEU A 26 -17.31 -7.29 -4.44
C LEU A 26 -16.61 -5.96 -4.07
N GLY A 27 -17.36 -4.86 -4.18
CA GLY A 27 -16.85 -3.52 -3.90
C GLY A 27 -16.70 -3.20 -2.41
N GLU A 28 -16.30 -1.96 -2.14
CA GLU A 28 -16.20 -1.34 -0.81
C GLU A 28 -17.44 -1.60 0.07
N ASP A 29 -18.63 -1.66 -0.55
CA ASP A 29 -19.91 -1.95 0.08
C ASP A 29 -19.96 -3.30 0.83
N GLN A 30 -19.07 -4.24 0.52
CA GLN A 30 -18.97 -5.55 1.19
C GLN A 30 -17.73 -5.67 2.09
N GLY A 31 -16.97 -4.60 2.30
CA GLY A 31 -15.87 -4.55 3.26
C GLY A 31 -14.60 -5.32 2.86
N TYR A 32 -14.54 -5.90 1.65
CA TYR A 32 -13.39 -6.70 1.19
C TYR A 32 -12.12 -5.89 0.95
N PHE A 33 -12.25 -4.58 0.74
CA PHE A 33 -11.14 -3.64 0.58
C PHE A 33 -11.06 -2.62 1.72
N GLY A 34 -11.77 -2.87 2.83
CA GLY A 34 -11.72 -2.01 4.02
C GLY A 34 -10.36 -2.04 4.73
N GLY A 35 -10.10 -1.03 5.55
CA GLY A 35 -8.86 -0.93 6.31
C GLY A 35 -8.69 -2.07 7.30
N ALA A 36 -7.45 -2.41 7.62
CA ALA A 36 -7.17 -3.40 8.67
C ALA A 36 -7.68 -2.94 10.05
N ASP A 37 -7.75 -1.63 10.26
CA ASP A 37 -8.18 -1.02 11.52
C ASP A 37 -9.68 -1.18 11.77
N ASP A 38 -10.50 -1.22 10.71
CA ASP A 38 -11.96 -1.42 10.81
C ASP A 38 -12.28 -2.82 11.38
N GLN A 39 -11.69 -3.86 10.77
CA GLN A 39 -11.91 -5.25 11.19
C GLN A 39 -11.39 -5.53 12.60
N GLY A 40 -10.30 -4.85 13.00
CA GLY A 40 -9.73 -4.98 14.33
C GLY A 40 -10.62 -4.37 15.41
N SER A 41 -11.20 -3.20 15.16
CA SER A 41 -12.09 -2.51 16.09
C SER A 41 -13.36 -3.31 16.38
N ASP A 42 -13.97 -3.88 15.35
CA ASP A 42 -15.19 -4.68 15.47
C ASP A 42 -14.95 -5.93 16.33
N ALA A 43 -13.89 -6.68 16.03
CA ALA A 43 -13.54 -7.90 16.76
C ALA A 43 -13.23 -7.63 18.25
N VAL A 44 -12.60 -6.50 18.57
CA VAL A 44 -12.31 -6.12 19.96
C VAL A 44 -13.57 -5.64 20.68
N SER A 45 -14.47 -4.93 19.99
CA SER A 45 -15.72 -4.43 20.57
C SER A 45 -16.64 -5.58 21.01
N GLU A 46 -16.64 -6.70 20.30
CA GLU A 46 -17.38 -7.92 20.67
C GLU A 46 -16.92 -8.56 21.99
N THR A 47 -15.69 -8.28 22.45
CA THR A 47 -15.14 -8.82 23.71
C THR A 47 -15.62 -8.07 24.96
N GLY A 48 -16.43 -7.02 24.80
CA GLY A 48 -16.86 -6.14 25.90
C GLY A 48 -15.78 -5.13 26.30
N TYR A 49 -14.76 -4.93 25.47
CA TYR A 49 -13.74 -3.91 25.67
C TYR A 49 -14.32 -2.51 25.45
N HIS A 50 -14.01 -1.60 26.38
CA HIS A 50 -14.33 -0.19 26.24
C HIS A 50 -13.04 0.61 25.95
N PRO A 51 -13.03 1.45 24.89
CA PRO A 51 -11.89 2.30 24.59
C PRO A 51 -11.53 3.19 25.77
N TRP A 52 -10.29 3.09 26.26
CA TRP A 52 -9.76 3.97 27.31
C TRP A 52 -9.13 5.26 26.75
N PHE A 53 -9.09 5.38 25.42
CA PHE A 53 -8.59 6.53 24.68
C PHE A 53 -9.48 6.78 23.46
N SER A 54 -9.73 8.06 23.19
CA SER A 54 -10.43 8.52 21.97
C SER A 54 -9.43 9.27 21.10
N SER A 55 -9.50 9.09 19.78
CA SER A 55 -8.63 9.81 18.87
C SER A 55 -8.78 11.32 19.05
N LEU A 56 -7.66 12.04 19.18
CA LEU A 56 -7.66 13.51 19.31
C LEU A 56 -8.08 14.19 18.01
N TRP A 57 -7.93 13.49 16.89
CA TRP A 57 -8.33 13.93 15.57
C TRP A 57 -8.61 12.71 14.70
N GLU A 58 -9.69 12.78 13.94
CA GLU A 58 -10.10 11.76 12.98
C GLU A 58 -10.41 12.48 11.66
N PRO A 59 -10.03 11.90 10.50
CA PRO A 59 -10.33 12.51 9.21
C PRO A 59 -11.84 12.77 9.09
N PRO A 60 -12.26 13.97 8.66
CA PRO A 60 -13.68 14.29 8.57
C PRO A 60 -14.43 13.52 7.46
N SER A 61 -13.71 12.78 6.60
CA SER A 61 -14.27 11.79 5.68
C SER A 61 -13.24 10.71 5.33
N GLY A 62 -13.72 9.51 4.96
CA GLY A 62 -12.87 8.42 4.46
C GLY A 62 -12.17 8.75 3.13
N GLU A 63 -12.70 9.71 2.36
CA GLU A 63 -12.00 10.23 1.18
C GLU A 63 -10.72 10.98 1.57
N ILE A 64 -10.76 11.77 2.64
CA ILE A 64 -9.59 12.51 3.13
C ILE A 64 -8.55 11.54 3.71
N GLU A 65 -8.99 10.51 4.42
CA GLU A 65 -8.12 9.42 4.88
C GLU A 65 -7.39 8.75 3.69
N SER A 66 -8.13 8.35 2.67
CA SER A 66 -7.59 7.74 1.45
C SER A 66 -6.60 8.68 0.72
N LEU A 67 -6.89 9.98 0.68
CA LEU A 67 -5.98 10.98 0.10
C LEU A 67 -4.67 11.10 0.90
N LEU A 68 -4.74 11.06 2.24
CA LEU A 68 -3.55 11.09 3.09
C LEU A 68 -2.68 9.84 2.85
N PHE A 69 -3.27 8.66 2.75
CA PHE A 69 -2.56 7.44 2.36
C PHE A 69 -1.97 7.53 0.95
N ALA A 70 -2.69 8.09 -0.02
CA ALA A 70 -2.20 8.28 -1.38
C ALA A 70 -0.97 9.21 -1.42
N VAL A 71 -0.98 10.30 -0.63
CA VAL A 71 0.17 11.21 -0.51
C VAL A 71 1.36 10.50 0.14
N GLN A 72 1.15 9.72 1.21
CA GLN A 72 2.20 8.92 1.83
C GLN A 72 2.82 7.92 0.84
N ALA A 73 1.98 7.22 0.07
CA ALA A 73 2.42 6.29 -0.96
C ALA A 73 3.22 6.99 -2.07
N ALA A 74 2.78 8.16 -2.52
CA ALA A 74 3.48 8.96 -3.53
C ALA A 74 4.87 9.41 -3.03
N ILE A 75 4.97 9.88 -1.78
CA ILE A 75 6.26 10.25 -1.18
C ILE A 75 7.18 9.02 -1.09
N GLY A 76 6.66 7.88 -0.63
CA GLY A 76 7.42 6.63 -0.58
C GLY A 76 7.95 6.20 -1.96
N ALA A 77 7.12 6.30 -2.99
CA ALA A 77 7.52 5.98 -4.37
C ALA A 77 8.63 6.92 -4.89
N ILE A 78 8.56 8.23 -4.58
CA ILE A 78 9.60 9.19 -4.94
C ILE A 78 10.94 8.83 -4.27
N ILE A 79 10.93 8.51 -2.98
CA ILE A 79 12.14 8.15 -2.24
C ILE A 79 12.79 6.89 -2.83
N ILE A 80 11.98 5.85 -3.06
CA ILE A 80 12.45 4.58 -3.63
C ILE A 80 13.00 4.80 -5.04
N GLY A 81 12.27 5.56 -5.88
CA GLY A 81 12.70 5.91 -7.23
C GLY A 81 14.02 6.68 -7.26
N TYR A 82 14.18 7.66 -6.37
CA TYR A 82 15.43 8.41 -6.22
C TYR A 82 16.59 7.50 -5.82
N ALA A 83 16.40 6.59 -4.85
CA ALA A 83 17.45 5.67 -4.41
C ALA A 83 17.94 4.77 -5.56
N PHE A 84 17.01 4.18 -6.32
CA PHE A 84 17.36 3.37 -7.50
C PHE A 84 18.05 4.20 -8.58
N GLY A 85 17.58 5.42 -8.85
CA GLY A 85 18.19 6.34 -9.79
C GLY A 85 19.63 6.72 -9.39
N TYR A 86 19.84 7.03 -8.12
CA TYR A 86 21.16 7.37 -7.57
C TYR A 86 22.14 6.19 -7.67
N TRP A 87 21.73 4.98 -7.31
CA TRP A 87 22.57 3.78 -7.47
C TRP A 87 22.91 3.49 -8.93
N ARG A 88 21.95 3.68 -9.86
CA ARG A 88 22.21 3.54 -11.29
C ARG A 88 23.23 4.58 -11.77
N GLY A 89 23.12 5.84 -11.32
CA GLY A 89 24.05 6.91 -11.66
C GLY A 89 25.48 6.63 -11.18
N GLN A 90 25.64 6.13 -9.96
CA GLN A 90 26.95 5.73 -9.43
C GLN A 90 27.58 4.56 -10.20
N ALA A 91 26.76 3.57 -10.59
CA ALA A 91 27.23 2.44 -11.39
C ALA A 91 27.68 2.85 -12.81
N SER A 92 27.10 3.92 -13.37
CA SER A 92 27.53 4.49 -14.66
C SER A 92 28.87 5.23 -14.53
N ASN A 93 29.01 6.12 -13.53
CA ASN A 93 30.26 6.87 -13.30
C ASN A 93 31.48 5.98 -13.01
N LYS A 94 31.28 4.75 -12.54
CA LYS A 94 32.36 3.78 -12.30
C LYS A 94 32.87 3.09 -13.58
N LYS A 95 32.13 3.15 -14.70
CA LYS A 95 32.57 2.58 -15.99
C LYS A 95 33.35 3.55 -16.86
N ASP A 96 33.26 4.84 -16.57
CA ASP A 96 33.87 5.93 -17.34
C ASP A 96 35.21 6.43 -16.72
N ASN A 97 35.68 5.78 -15.64
CA ASN A 97 36.99 5.95 -14.99
C ASN A 97 37.75 4.61 -15.01
#